data_AF-A0A8T6NAM1-F1
#
_entry.id   AF-A0A8T6NAM1-F1
#
_cell.length_a   1.000
_cell.length_b   1.000
_cell.length_c   1.000
_cell.angle_alpha   90.00
_cell.angle_beta   90.00
_cell.angle_gamma   90.00
#
_symmetry.space_group_name_H-M   'P 1'
#
loop_
_entity.id
_entity.type
_entity.pdbx_description
1 polymer ?
#
loop_
_entity_poly.entity_id
_entity_poly.type
_entity_poly.pdbx_seq_one_letter_code
_entity_poly.pdbx_strand_id
1 'polypeptide(L)'
;AFKKKIESLQHEIGAHIDPNVTIDVHRIFRMGGTINSKSGLTKTLCTDIAKFNPGMDACFIDDDQVTVLVNCPVSFKLKNKKFGPYKKEQVSIPKYALGAKLPPRH
;
A
#
# COMPACT_ATOMS: atom_id res chain seq x y z
N ALA A 1 -9.60 38.22 4.41
CA ALA A 1 -9.69 37.67 3.03
C ALA A 1 -8.33 37.19 2.50
N PHE A 2 -7.30 38.05 2.47
CA PHE A 2 -5.98 37.70 1.92
C PHE A 2 -5.26 36.55 2.65
N LYS A 3 -5.16 36.58 3.99
CA LYS A 3 -4.53 35.52 4.80
C LYS A 3 -5.09 34.12 4.50
N LYS A 4 -6.42 34.00 4.48
CA LYS A 4 -7.12 32.73 4.17
C LYS A 4 -6.79 32.21 2.76
N LYS A 5 -6.51 33.12 1.82
CA LYS A 5 -6.10 32.80 0.45
C LYS A 5 -4.64 32.32 0.39
N ILE A 6 -3.76 32.85 1.23
CA ILE A 6 -2.38 32.35 1.38
C ILE A 6 -2.37 30.97 2.02
N GLU A 7 -3.17 30.74 3.06
CA GLU A 7 -3.30 29.43 3.71
C GLU A 7 -3.84 28.36 2.75
N SER A 8 -4.84 28.68 1.93
CA SER A 8 -5.35 27.74 0.92
C SER A 8 -4.30 27.45 -0.16
N LEU A 9 -3.57 28.46 -0.63
CA LEU A 9 -2.49 28.27 -1.59
C LEU A 9 -1.38 27.40 -1.01
N GLN A 10 -0.97 27.63 0.24
CA GLN A 10 0.03 26.80 0.93
C GLN A 10 -0.42 25.34 0.99
N HIS A 11 -1.70 25.07 1.24
CA HIS A 11 -2.22 23.71 1.26
C HIS A 11 -2.24 23.06 -0.13
N GLU A 12 -2.53 23.83 -1.18
CA GLU A 12 -2.60 23.36 -2.56
C GLU A 12 -1.22 23.13 -3.19
N ILE A 13 -0.26 24.02 -2.94
CA ILE A 13 1.07 23.99 -3.60
C ILE A 13 2.17 23.43 -2.68
N GLY A 14 1.94 23.42 -1.38
CA GLY A 14 2.92 22.99 -0.39
C GLY A 14 3.15 21.48 -0.43
N ALA A 15 4.40 21.07 -0.23
CA ALA A 15 4.73 19.67 -0.05
C ALA A 15 4.26 19.19 1.33
N HIS A 16 3.43 18.15 1.35
CA HIS A 16 2.96 17.51 2.57
C HIS A 16 4.02 16.51 3.07
N ILE A 17 4.89 16.99 3.96
CA ILE A 17 5.99 16.21 4.55
C ILE A 17 5.74 16.06 6.04
N ASP A 18 6.02 14.88 6.61
CA ASP A 18 6.00 14.68 8.06
C ASP A 18 7.28 15.28 8.68
N PRO A 19 7.19 16.39 9.44
CA PRO A 19 8.36 17.05 9.99
C PRO A 19 9.07 16.19 11.02
N ASN A 20 8.36 15.34 11.76
CA ASN A 20 8.94 14.45 12.77
C ASN A 20 9.81 13.34 12.14
N VAL A 21 9.61 13.04 10.84
CA VAL A 21 10.51 12.19 10.06
C VAL A 21 11.77 12.94 9.64
N THR A 22 11.59 14.20 9.26
CA THR A 22 12.61 14.95 8.53
C THR A 22 13.67 15.54 9.46
N ILE A 23 13.28 15.96 10.66
CA ILE A 23 14.20 16.61 11.62
C ILE A 23 15.01 15.62 12.48
N ASP A 24 14.59 14.35 12.53
CA ASP A 24 15.20 13.34 13.39
C ASP A 24 16.40 12.67 12.70
N VAL A 25 17.60 13.06 13.13
CA VAL A 25 18.88 12.54 12.61
C VAL A 25 19.19 11.11 13.04
N HIS A 26 18.46 10.57 14.03
CA HIS A 26 18.65 9.21 14.55
C HIS A 26 17.56 8.25 14.05
N ARG A 27 16.75 8.67 13.08
CA ARG A 27 15.61 7.89 12.63
C ARG A 27 16.02 6.61 11.90
N ILE A 28 15.39 5.51 12.28
CA ILE A 28 15.53 4.22 11.57
C ILE A 28 14.54 4.19 10.40
N PHE A 29 15.07 3.99 9.20
CA PHE A 29 14.26 3.77 8.00
C PHE A 29 14.05 2.27 7.75
N ARG A 30 12.88 1.94 7.19
CA ARG A 30 12.64 0.59 6.70
C ARG A 30 13.68 0.22 5.64
N MET A 31 14.26 -0.97 5.74
CA MET A 31 15.22 -1.51 4.79
C MET A 31 14.58 -1.76 3.41
N GLY A 32 15.28 -1.42 2.33
CA GLY A 32 14.84 -1.70 0.96
C GLY A 32 14.72 -3.21 0.71
N GLY A 33 13.79 -3.62 -0.14
CA GLY A 33 13.53 -5.04 -0.44
C GLY A 33 12.74 -5.80 0.65
N THR A 34 12.45 -5.18 1.80
CA THR A 34 11.64 -5.81 2.85
C THR A 34 10.14 -5.65 2.63
N ILE A 35 9.37 -6.63 3.10
CA ILE A 35 7.90 -6.64 3.01
C ILE A 35 7.28 -5.82 4.16
N ASN A 36 6.31 -4.98 3.83
CA ASN A 36 5.46 -4.31 4.82
C ASN A 36 4.38 -5.27 5.32
N SER A 37 4.47 -5.70 6.59
CA SER A 37 3.50 -6.62 7.20
C SER A 37 2.05 -6.12 7.20
N LYS A 38 1.82 -4.81 7.08
CA LYS A 38 0.47 -4.24 7.03
C LYS A 38 -0.18 -4.33 5.65
N SER A 39 0.60 -4.32 4.57
CA SER A 39 0.06 -4.31 3.19
C SER A 39 0.46 -5.51 2.35
N GLY A 40 1.47 -6.27 2.76
CA GLY A 40 2.07 -7.34 1.97
C GLY A 40 2.91 -6.86 0.78
N LEU A 41 3.14 -5.56 0.65
CA LEU A 41 3.93 -4.96 -0.43
C LEU A 41 5.37 -4.73 0.00
N THR A 42 6.30 -4.86 -0.94
CA THR A 42 7.73 -4.68 -0.73
C THR A 42 8.14 -3.21 -0.81
N LYS A 43 9.10 -2.78 0.01
CA LYS A 43 9.76 -1.47 -0.14
C LYS A 43 10.70 -1.50 -1.36
N THR A 44 10.16 -1.19 -2.53
CA THR A 44 10.89 -1.17 -3.80
C THR A 44 11.39 0.24 -4.12
N LEU A 45 12.55 0.33 -4.76
CA LEU A 45 13.05 1.59 -5.31
C LEU A 45 12.16 2.03 -6.46
N CYS A 46 11.62 3.25 -6.39
CA CYS A 46 10.86 3.86 -7.47
C CYS A 46 11.75 4.91 -8.16
N THR A 47 12.06 4.69 -9.44
CA THR A 47 12.87 5.60 -10.25
C THR A 47 12.01 6.59 -11.04
N ASP A 48 10.76 6.23 -11.35
CA ASP A 48 9.80 7.05 -12.09
C ASP A 48 8.41 6.95 -11.43
N ILE A 49 8.04 8.00 -10.70
CA ILE A 49 6.79 8.04 -9.95
C ILE A 49 5.55 8.05 -10.86
N ALA A 50 5.68 8.52 -12.10
CA ALA A 50 4.57 8.60 -13.04
C ALA A 50 4.21 7.22 -13.62
N LYS A 51 5.18 6.30 -13.68
CA LYS A 51 4.98 4.94 -14.21
C LYS A 51 4.76 3.89 -13.11
N PHE A 52 5.19 4.18 -11.88
CA PHE A 52 5.16 3.22 -10.79
C PHE A 52 3.74 2.90 -10.32
N ASN A 53 3.39 1.62 -10.28
CA ASN A 53 2.15 1.10 -9.74
C ASN A 53 2.45 0.19 -8.53
N PRO A 54 2.17 0.62 -7.29
CA PRO A 54 2.44 -0.18 -6.10
C PRO A 54 1.75 -1.57 -6.11
N GLY A 55 0.56 -1.68 -6.72
CA GLY A 55 -0.19 -2.93 -6.80
C GLY A 55 0.35 -3.93 -7.83
N MET A 56 1.30 -3.51 -8.66
CA MET A 56 2.00 -4.34 -9.64
C MET A 56 3.47 -4.50 -9.24
N ASP A 57 4.19 -3.39 -9.12
CA ASP A 57 5.65 -3.32 -9.04
C ASP A 57 6.20 -3.62 -7.64
N ALA A 58 5.39 -3.40 -6.59
CA ALA A 58 5.76 -3.72 -5.20
C ALA A 58 5.18 -5.07 -4.72
N CYS A 59 4.50 -5.81 -5.61
CA CYS A 59 3.87 -7.08 -5.27
C CYS A 59 4.79 -8.26 -5.63
N PHE A 60 5.74 -8.55 -4.74
CA PHE A 60 6.85 -9.49 -5.01
C PHE A 60 6.54 -10.97 -4.72
N ILE A 61 5.47 -11.27 -3.97
CA ILE A 61 5.06 -12.64 -3.71
C ILE A 61 4.64 -13.32 -5.03
N ASP A 62 4.99 -14.59 -5.18
CA ASP A 62 4.65 -15.42 -6.34
C ASP A 62 3.14 -15.59 -6.53
N ASP A 63 2.76 -16.04 -7.73
CA ASP A 63 1.37 -16.24 -8.15
C ASP A 63 0.90 -17.70 -8.10
N ASP A 64 1.67 -18.57 -7.42
CA ASP A 64 1.28 -19.95 -7.18
C ASP A 64 -0.09 -19.99 -6.50
N GLN A 65 -0.94 -20.88 -6.97
CA GLN A 65 -2.26 -21.06 -6.39
C GLN A 65 -2.16 -21.86 -5.10
N VAL A 66 -2.80 -21.33 -4.04
CA VAL A 66 -2.92 -22.01 -2.76
C VAL A 66 -4.37 -22.01 -2.32
N THR A 67 -4.81 -23.16 -1.80
CA THR A 67 -6.17 -23.33 -1.29
C THR A 67 -6.20 -23.02 0.19
N VAL A 68 -6.94 -21.98 0.58
CA VAL A 68 -7.01 -21.50 1.96
C VAL A 68 -8.44 -21.16 2.35
N LEU A 69 -8.72 -21.16 3.65
CA LEU A 69 -9.97 -20.64 4.20
C LEU A 69 -9.85 -19.12 4.35
N VAL A 70 -10.64 -18.35 3.59
CA VAL A 70 -10.55 -16.89 3.57
C VAL A 70 -11.79 -16.24 4.16
N ASN A 71 -11.57 -15.24 5.00
CA ASN A 71 -12.62 -14.38 5.54
C ASN A 71 -12.25 -12.92 5.31
N CYS A 72 -12.73 -12.34 4.20
CA CYS A 72 -12.43 -10.97 3.80
C CYS A 72 -13.72 -10.27 3.38
N PRO A 73 -14.32 -9.43 4.23
CA PRO A 73 -15.64 -8.84 3.95
C PRO A 73 -15.62 -7.79 2.83
N VAL A 74 -14.44 -7.41 2.34
CA VAL A 74 -14.23 -6.35 1.35
C VAL A 74 -13.62 -6.92 0.06
N SER A 75 -13.99 -6.32 -1.07
CA SER A 75 -13.31 -6.61 -2.34
C SER A 75 -12.14 -5.66 -2.56
N PHE A 76 -11.11 -6.15 -3.24
CA PHE A 76 -9.91 -5.37 -3.57
C PHE A 76 -9.32 -5.79 -4.90
N LYS A 77 -8.41 -4.95 -5.42
CA LYS A 77 -7.70 -5.19 -6.67
C LYS A 77 -6.20 -5.26 -6.42
N LEU A 78 -5.54 -6.30 -6.91
CA LEU A 78 -4.08 -6.47 -6.83
C LEU A 78 -3.58 -7.23 -8.06
N LYS A 79 -2.43 -6.85 -8.62
CA LYS A 79 -1.95 -7.36 -9.92
C LYS A 79 -3.02 -7.34 -11.02
N ASN A 80 -3.82 -6.27 -11.08
CA ASN A 80 -4.99 -6.11 -11.94
C ASN A 80 -6.14 -7.13 -11.80
N LYS A 81 -6.08 -8.06 -10.85
CA LYS A 81 -7.16 -9.02 -10.55
C LYS A 81 -7.98 -8.54 -9.36
N LYS A 82 -9.29 -8.78 -9.40
CA LYS A 82 -10.21 -8.48 -8.31
C LYS A 82 -10.34 -9.71 -7.41
N PHE A 83 -10.25 -9.50 -6.11
CA PHE A 83 -10.39 -10.52 -5.07
C PHE A 83 -11.50 -10.12 -4.11
N GLY A 84 -12.16 -11.14 -3.57
CA GLY A 84 -13.25 -10.98 -2.60
C GLY A 84 -14.49 -10.25 -3.15
N PRO A 85 -15.47 -9.97 -2.29
CA PRO A 85 -15.47 -10.33 -0.86
C PRO A 85 -15.56 -11.85 -0.67
N TYR A 86 -14.97 -12.35 0.42
CA TYR A 86 -14.97 -13.76 0.81
C TYR A 86 -15.65 -13.94 2.16
N LYS A 87 -16.56 -14.91 2.28
CA LYS A 87 -17.33 -15.19 3.51
C LYS A 87 -17.01 -16.58 4.08
N LYS A 88 -15.88 -16.70 4.80
CA LYS A 88 -15.42 -17.96 5.44
C LYS A 88 -15.51 -19.15 4.49
N GLU A 89 -14.96 -18.99 3.31
CA GLU A 89 -15.04 -19.97 2.23
C GLU A 89 -13.64 -20.46 1.85
N GLN A 90 -13.56 -21.71 1.41
CA GLN A 90 -12.32 -22.29 0.93
C GLN A 90 -12.14 -21.90 -0.54
N VAL A 91 -11.11 -21.11 -0.81
CA VAL A 91 -10.83 -20.57 -2.15
C VAL A 91 -9.41 -20.88 -2.55
N SER A 92 -9.21 -21.14 -3.84
CA SER A 92 -7.90 -21.22 -4.46
C SER A 92 -7.55 -19.83 -5.00
N ILE A 93 -6.55 -19.19 -4.41
CA ILE A 93 -6.10 -17.84 -4.81
C ILE A 93 -4.57 -17.78 -4.88
N PRO A 94 -3.99 -16.85 -5.68
CA PRO A 94 -2.55 -16.66 -5.74
C PRO A 94 -1.98 -16.28 -4.36
N LYS A 95 -0.78 -16.78 -4.01
CA LYS A 95 -0.13 -16.45 -2.73
C LYS A 95 -0.02 -14.96 -2.48
N TYR A 96 0.27 -14.16 -3.51
CA TYR A 96 0.38 -12.71 -3.36
C TYR A 96 -0.91 -12.03 -2.88
N ALA A 97 -2.08 -12.61 -3.15
CA ALA A 97 -3.36 -12.07 -2.70
C ALA A 97 -3.58 -12.28 -1.18
N LEU A 98 -2.89 -13.26 -0.58
CA LEU A 98 -2.95 -13.53 0.86
C LEU A 98 -2.18 -12.50 1.69
N GLY A 99 -1.05 -12.01 1.16
CA GLY A 99 -0.24 -10.98 1.81
C GLY A 99 -0.96 -9.63 1.89
N ALA A 100 -1.98 -9.41 1.05
CA ALA A 100 -2.73 -8.18 0.98
C ALA A 100 -3.65 -8.01 2.19
N LYS A 101 -3.14 -7.40 3.26
CA LYS A 101 -3.99 -6.83 4.31
C LYS A 101 -4.49 -5.47 3.84
N LEU A 102 -5.79 -5.36 3.62
CA LEU A 102 -6.42 -4.07 3.39
C LEU A 102 -6.44 -3.30 4.71
N PRO A 103 -6.14 -2.00 4.70
CA PRO A 103 -6.36 -1.17 5.88
C PRO A 103 -7.84 -1.28 6.28
N PRO A 104 -8.15 -1.36 7.60
CA PRO A 104 -9.52 -1.14 8.04
C PRO A 104 -9.95 0.24 7.52
N ARG A 105 -11.13 0.32 6.90
CA ARG A 105 -11.70 1.63 6.57
C ARG A 105 -11.88 2.39 7.87
N HIS A 106 -11.25 3.56 7.98
CA HIS A 106 -11.58 4.57 8.98
C HIS A 106 -12.90 5.25 8.60
#